data_AF-A0A842WEV6-F1
#
_entry.id   AF-A0A842WEV6-F1
#
_cell.length_a   1.000
_cell.length_b   1.000
_cell.length_c   1.000
_cell.angle_alpha   90.00
_cell.angle_beta   90.00
_cell.angle_gamma   90.00
#
_symmetry.space_group_name_H-M   'P 1'
#
loop_
_entity.id
_entity.type
_entity.pdbx_description
1 polymer ?
#
loop_
_entity_poly.entity_id
_entity_poly.type
_entity_poly.pdbx_seq_one_letter_code
_entity_poly.pdbx_strand_id
1 'polypeptide(L)'
;MSIQNWSGEGNNGNSDVYQGTANVNVTIYSYGAFLYAEGLTEDQKGQVTANPEVLSIENIGEEGEEVLRITLRDSSKTREVYSGLKNLGIGTMAVAQIGLPEKYTVSLENGTQMEIHGGYTQMLMEPLMKTGREISYVLVVQTDGSSTYGVVEARSYSSEVELEGETEIVSANASAYLFTIAWENRTLDTSALKSDYGEGNVTYNQKDYITFDPPLSAEETVLYKASYVTYISSASASVLANFTNRSRAEADFAGKAVFPDSVLQVNAAAPPNLSFEQEQVKTYRVSFPEKIEGYVLEAEELDIPSELDFSKGENATVVFNATVTGNMILGIKEIHLVKN
;
A
#
# COMPACT_ATOMS: atom_id res chain seq x y z
N MET A 1 12.52 -1.34 16.61
CA MET A 1 11.65 -1.91 17.66
C MET A 1 12.45 -3.00 18.34
N SER A 2 12.79 -2.85 19.62
CA SER A 2 13.35 -3.93 20.45
C SER A 2 12.42 -4.13 21.63
N ILE A 3 11.30 -4.81 21.38
CA ILE A 3 10.43 -5.27 22.46
C ILE A 3 11.10 -6.56 22.96
N GLN A 4 11.50 -6.59 24.22
CA GLN A 4 12.05 -7.79 24.83
C GLN A 4 10.98 -8.89 24.77
N ASN A 5 11.27 -9.95 24.02
CA ASN A 5 10.41 -11.13 23.98
C ASN A 5 10.30 -11.72 25.39
N TRP A 6 9.07 -12.07 25.75
CA TRP A 6 8.73 -12.74 27.00
C TRP A 6 9.49 -14.08 27.09
N SER A 7 10.57 -14.11 27.87
CA SER A 7 11.28 -15.33 28.21
C SER A 7 10.51 -16.04 29.33
N GLY A 8 9.96 -17.22 29.04
CA GLY A 8 9.39 -18.08 30.07
C GLY A 8 10.47 -18.44 31.10
N GLU A 9 10.18 -18.24 32.38
CA GLU A 9 11.08 -18.60 33.47
C GLU A 9 11.33 -20.11 33.48
N GLY A 10 12.56 -20.51 33.13
CA GLY A 10 13.00 -21.89 33.09
C GLY A 10 14.42 -22.05 33.63
N ASN A 11 14.50 -22.36 34.93
CA ASN A 11 15.51 -23.16 35.64
C ASN A 11 17.03 -22.87 35.43
N ASN A 12 17.69 -22.44 36.51
CA ASN A 12 19.15 -22.27 36.65
C ASN A 12 19.93 -23.60 36.54
N GLY A 13 20.10 -24.10 35.31
CA GLY A 13 21.13 -25.06 34.94
C GLY A 13 22.20 -24.36 34.11
N ASN A 14 23.46 -24.61 34.42
CA ASN A 14 24.64 -23.97 33.82
C ASN A 14 24.87 -24.45 32.37
N SER A 15 23.98 -24.10 31.44
CA SER A 15 24.20 -24.28 30.00
C SER A 15 24.70 -23.00 29.36
N ASP A 16 25.73 -23.13 28.52
CA ASP A 16 26.25 -22.01 27.73
C ASP A 16 25.19 -21.64 26.67
N VAL A 17 24.45 -20.57 26.91
CA VAL A 17 23.50 -20.03 25.93
C VAL A 17 24.28 -19.26 24.88
N TYR A 18 24.19 -19.70 23.62
CA TYR A 18 24.78 -19.00 22.49
C TYR A 18 23.71 -18.25 21.69
N GLN A 19 24.08 -17.09 21.15
CA GLN A 19 23.23 -16.33 20.23
C GLN A 19 23.81 -16.40 18.82
N GLY A 20 22.93 -16.57 17.83
CA GLY A 20 23.33 -16.61 16.44
C GLY A 20 22.19 -16.25 15.50
N THR A 21 22.50 -16.25 14.20
CA THR A 21 21.55 -15.89 13.14
C THR A 21 21.30 -17.07 12.21
N ALA A 22 20.06 -17.24 11.76
CA ALA A 22 19.69 -18.26 10.80
C ALA A 22 18.75 -17.70 9.74
N ASN A 23 18.97 -18.08 8.47
CA ASN A 23 18.01 -17.90 7.40
C ASN A 23 17.16 -19.16 7.33
N VAL A 24 15.85 -19.05 7.58
CA VAL A 24 14.95 -20.21 7.59
C VAL A 24 13.64 -19.89 6.89
N ASN A 25 13.08 -20.91 6.24
CA ASN A 25 11.70 -20.87 5.78
C ASN A 25 10.79 -21.35 6.92
N VAL A 26 9.95 -20.46 7.44
CA VAL A 26 9.02 -20.74 8.54
C VAL A 26 7.62 -20.93 7.99
N THR A 27 6.88 -21.90 8.50
CA THR A 27 5.45 -22.07 8.18
C THR A 27 4.61 -21.44 9.27
N ILE A 28 3.66 -20.56 8.92
CA ILE A 28 2.73 -19.99 9.90
C ILE A 28 1.56 -20.95 10.12
N TYR A 29 1.40 -21.51 11.32
CA TYR A 29 0.31 -22.44 11.62
C TYR A 29 -0.96 -21.75 12.10
N SER A 30 -0.81 -20.74 12.94
CA SER A 30 -1.93 -19.98 13.49
C SER A 30 -1.50 -18.59 13.90
N TYR A 31 -2.46 -17.67 13.93
CA TYR A 31 -2.34 -16.40 14.64
C TYR A 31 -3.21 -16.44 15.89
N GLY A 32 -2.76 -15.79 16.96
CA GLY A 32 -3.58 -15.54 18.12
C GLY A 32 -4.77 -14.64 17.77
N ALA A 33 -5.83 -14.71 18.57
CA ALA A 33 -6.99 -13.82 18.49
C ALA A 33 -6.69 -12.42 19.08
N PHE A 34 -5.45 -11.94 18.97
CA PHE A 34 -5.03 -10.67 19.55
C PHE A 34 -4.08 -9.94 18.60
N LEU A 35 -4.24 -8.62 18.52
CA LEU A 35 -3.31 -7.71 17.87
C LEU A 35 -2.74 -6.73 18.91
N TYR A 36 -1.47 -6.41 18.78
CA TYR A 36 -0.76 -5.45 19.61
C TYR A 36 -0.53 -4.19 18.79
N ALA A 37 -0.90 -3.03 19.34
CA ALA A 37 -0.75 -1.72 18.72
C ALA A 37 -0.11 -0.76 19.71
N GLU A 38 0.63 0.24 19.22
CA GLU A 38 1.25 1.27 20.05
C GLU A 38 0.71 2.65 19.71
N GLY A 39 0.49 3.48 20.73
CA GLY A 39 0.28 4.92 20.57
C GLY A 39 -0.95 5.32 19.73
N LEU A 40 -2.06 4.59 19.87
CA LEU A 40 -3.30 4.91 19.15
C LEU A 40 -3.93 6.20 19.68
N THR A 41 -4.33 7.09 18.77
CA THR A 41 -5.16 8.25 19.12
C THR A 41 -6.56 7.81 19.58
N GLU A 42 -7.28 8.67 20.29
CA GLU A 42 -8.67 8.38 20.70
C GLU A 42 -9.59 8.14 19.48
N ASP A 43 -9.38 8.85 18.38
CA ASP A 43 -10.11 8.63 17.13
C ASP A 43 -9.83 7.23 16.56
N GLN A 44 -8.56 6.82 16.56
CA GLN A 44 -8.16 5.47 16.11
C GLN A 44 -8.72 4.38 17.03
N LYS A 45 -8.68 4.56 18.36
CA LYS A 45 -9.31 3.63 19.32
C LYS A 45 -10.82 3.51 19.06
N GLY A 46 -11.49 4.62 18.75
CA GLY A 46 -12.90 4.63 18.35
C GLY A 46 -13.15 3.81 17.08
N GLN A 47 -12.32 3.97 16.05
CA GLN A 47 -12.41 3.19 14.80
C GLN A 47 -12.15 1.70 15.02
N VAL A 48 -11.15 1.33 15.84
CA VAL A 48 -10.87 -0.07 16.17
C VAL A 48 -12.05 -0.68 16.93
N THR A 49 -12.61 0.04 17.91
CA THR A 49 -13.75 -0.45 18.72
C THR A 49 -15.03 -0.61 17.89
N ALA A 50 -15.18 0.18 16.82
CA ALA A 50 -16.32 0.08 15.91
C ALA A 50 -16.28 -1.17 15.01
N ASN A 51 -15.13 -1.85 14.89
CA ASN A 51 -15.01 -3.07 14.10
C ASN A 51 -15.76 -4.22 14.81
N PRO A 52 -16.74 -4.88 14.15
CA PRO A 52 -17.56 -5.93 14.79
C PRO A 52 -16.75 -7.15 15.24
N GLU A 53 -15.59 -7.40 14.63
CA GLU A 53 -14.71 -8.51 14.97
C GLU A 53 -13.84 -8.24 16.22
N VAL A 54 -13.79 -6.99 16.68
CA VAL A 54 -13.09 -6.59 17.91
C VAL A 54 -13.99 -6.84 19.12
N LEU A 55 -13.45 -7.56 20.11
CA LEU A 55 -14.10 -7.88 21.37
C LEU A 55 -13.75 -6.84 22.46
N SER A 56 -12.47 -6.52 22.62
CA SER A 56 -11.98 -5.56 23.61
C SER A 56 -10.68 -4.89 23.17
N ILE A 57 -10.40 -3.72 23.75
CA ILE A 57 -9.10 -3.05 23.68
C ILE A 57 -8.65 -2.77 25.11
N GLU A 58 -7.47 -3.23 25.47
CA GLU A 58 -6.92 -3.12 26.82
C GLU A 58 -5.50 -2.55 26.76
N ASN A 59 -5.17 -1.58 27.62
CA ASN A 59 -3.78 -1.17 27.80
C ASN A 59 -3.07 -2.23 28.67
N ILE A 60 -2.01 -2.80 28.11
CA ILE A 60 -1.17 -3.83 28.73
C ILE A 60 0.27 -3.35 28.95
N GLY A 61 0.58 -2.11 28.57
CA GLY A 61 1.88 -1.50 28.82
C GLY A 61 2.11 -1.20 30.30
N GLU A 62 3.38 -1.11 30.70
CA GLU A 62 3.75 -0.60 32.03
C GLU A 62 3.49 0.92 32.13
N GLU A 63 3.66 1.49 33.32
CA GLU A 63 3.35 2.89 33.58
C GLU A 63 4.11 3.84 32.63
N GLY A 64 3.38 4.49 31.71
CA GLY A 64 3.95 5.38 30.69
C GLY A 64 4.06 4.78 29.28
N GLU A 65 3.78 3.48 29.12
CA GLU A 65 3.70 2.82 27.82
C GLU A 65 2.25 2.65 27.36
N GLU A 66 1.98 3.00 26.10
CA GLU A 66 0.67 2.80 25.46
C GLU A 66 0.71 1.59 24.52
N VAL A 67 0.92 0.40 25.08
CA VAL A 67 0.78 -0.86 24.34
C VAL A 67 -0.63 -1.38 24.52
N LEU A 68 -1.40 -1.40 23.44
CA LEU A 68 -2.79 -1.83 23.44
C LEU A 68 -2.90 -3.25 22.89
N ARG A 69 -3.57 -4.12 23.65
CA ARG A 69 -4.05 -5.43 23.20
C ARG A 69 -5.46 -5.30 22.65
N ILE A 70 -5.61 -5.53 21.36
CA ILE A 70 -6.89 -5.61 20.65
C ILE A 70 -7.29 -7.09 20.60
N THR A 71 -8.27 -7.50 21.39
CA THR A 71 -8.79 -8.86 21.41
C THR A 71 -9.85 -9.03 20.33
N LEU A 72 -9.75 -10.08 19.54
CA LEU A 72 -10.69 -10.42 18.47
C LEU A 72 -11.66 -11.51 18.94
N ARG A 73 -12.85 -11.53 18.34
CA ARG A 73 -13.86 -12.57 18.61
C ARG A 73 -13.46 -13.95 18.08
N ASP A 74 -12.70 -13.97 17.00
CA ASP A 74 -12.25 -15.18 16.31
C ASP A 74 -10.82 -14.99 15.79
N SER A 75 -9.93 -15.96 16.04
CA SER A 75 -8.55 -15.95 15.53
C SER A 75 -8.47 -16.10 14.02
N SER A 76 -9.51 -16.65 13.37
CA SER A 76 -9.58 -16.72 11.91
C SER A 76 -9.62 -15.32 11.25
N LYS A 77 -10.01 -14.30 12.03
CA LYS A 77 -10.16 -12.90 11.59
C LYS A 77 -8.92 -12.04 11.77
N THR A 78 -7.85 -12.56 12.39
CA THR A 78 -6.66 -11.75 12.73
C THR A 78 -6.05 -11.01 11.54
N ARG A 79 -5.91 -11.68 10.39
CA ARG A 79 -5.38 -11.05 9.16
C ARG A 79 -6.34 -10.04 8.54
N GLU A 80 -7.64 -10.34 8.53
CA GLU A 80 -8.67 -9.45 7.98
C GLU A 80 -8.71 -8.13 8.77
N VAL A 81 -8.74 -8.23 10.10
CA VAL A 81 -8.73 -7.07 10.99
C VAL A 81 -7.42 -6.30 10.86
N TYR A 82 -6.26 -6.97 10.86
CA TYR A 82 -4.97 -6.33 10.62
C TYR A 82 -4.96 -5.51 9.32
N SER A 83 -5.47 -6.08 8.22
CA SER A 83 -5.48 -5.41 6.92
C SER A 83 -6.34 -4.14 6.95
N GLY A 84 -7.50 -4.21 7.61
CA GLY A 84 -8.36 -3.04 7.84
C GLY A 84 -7.67 -1.96 8.67
N LEU A 85 -6.97 -2.35 9.75
CA LEU A 85 -6.22 -1.41 10.60
C LEU A 85 -5.02 -0.79 9.87
N LYS A 86 -4.29 -1.57 9.07
CA LYS A 86 -3.18 -1.07 8.25
C LYS A 86 -3.63 0.01 7.27
N ASN A 87 -4.80 -0.16 6.65
CA ASN A 87 -5.39 0.85 5.75
C ASN A 87 -5.74 2.16 6.46
N LEU A 88 -5.92 2.13 7.79
CA LEU A 88 -6.12 3.30 8.63
C LEU A 88 -4.79 3.90 9.14
N GLY A 89 -3.65 3.39 8.66
CA GLY A 89 -2.31 3.80 9.10
C GLY A 89 -1.95 3.28 10.49
N ILE A 90 -2.65 2.26 11.01
CA ILE A 90 -2.40 1.69 12.32
C ILE A 90 -1.46 0.48 12.19
N GLY A 91 -0.26 0.60 12.74
CA GLY A 91 0.70 -0.50 12.84
C GLY A 91 0.28 -1.49 13.94
N THR A 92 0.09 -2.75 13.58
CA THR A 92 -0.23 -3.81 14.55
C THR A 92 0.56 -5.10 14.30
N MET A 93 0.80 -5.86 15.37
CA MET A 93 1.43 -7.18 15.30
C MET A 93 0.55 -8.25 15.96
N ALA A 94 0.63 -9.48 15.47
CA ALA A 94 -0.03 -10.65 16.04
C ALA A 94 1.01 -11.62 16.60
N VAL A 95 0.67 -12.35 17.66
CA VAL A 95 1.44 -13.53 18.04
C VAL A 95 1.09 -14.66 17.07
N ALA A 96 2.08 -15.13 16.32
CA ALA A 96 1.96 -16.24 15.41
C ALA A 96 2.62 -17.49 15.98
N GLN A 97 1.98 -18.64 15.85
CA GLN A 97 2.64 -19.93 16.02
C GLN A 97 3.27 -20.31 14.68
N ILE A 98 4.60 -20.43 14.68
CA ILE A 98 5.37 -20.78 13.49
C ILE A 98 6.05 -22.14 13.69
N GLY A 99 6.15 -22.91 12.62
CA GLY A 99 7.01 -24.09 12.57
C GLY A 99 8.30 -23.76 11.86
N LEU A 100 9.40 -24.12 12.50
CA LEU A 100 10.74 -24.07 11.97
C LEU A 100 11.04 -25.39 11.21
N PRO A 101 11.95 -25.38 10.22
CA PRO A 101 12.42 -26.59 9.56
C PRO A 101 12.95 -27.62 10.58
N GLU A 102 12.82 -28.93 10.29
CA GLU A 102 13.28 -30.01 11.19
C GLU A 102 14.73 -29.81 11.64
N LYS A 103 15.57 -29.31 10.72
CA LYS A 103 16.96 -28.92 10.97
C LYS A 103 17.28 -27.63 10.23
N TYR A 104 18.02 -26.73 10.88
CA TYR A 104 18.51 -25.51 10.24
C TYR A 104 19.86 -25.08 10.83
N THR A 105 20.60 -24.27 10.07
CA THR A 105 21.95 -23.84 10.47
C THR A 105 21.92 -22.45 11.09
N VAL A 106 22.47 -22.35 12.29
CA VAL A 106 22.70 -21.09 13.00
C VAL A 106 24.16 -20.70 12.85
N SER A 107 24.41 -19.47 12.41
CA SER A 107 25.73 -18.85 12.40
C SER A 107 25.93 -18.05 13.68
N LEU A 108 26.86 -18.49 14.52
CA LEU A 108 27.23 -17.81 15.76
C LEU A 108 28.13 -16.59 15.48
N GLU A 109 28.23 -15.68 16.43
CA GLU A 109 29.06 -14.47 16.30
C GLU A 109 30.54 -14.77 16.02
N ASN A 110 31.05 -15.90 16.49
CA ASN A 110 32.43 -16.34 16.25
C ASN A 110 32.65 -16.97 14.86
N GLY A 111 31.64 -16.97 13.99
CA GLY A 111 31.67 -17.54 12.63
C GLY A 111 31.45 -19.05 12.57
N THR A 112 31.26 -19.72 13.72
CA THR A 112 30.95 -21.16 13.76
C THR A 112 29.52 -21.38 13.32
N GLN A 113 29.29 -22.46 12.56
CA GLN A 113 27.96 -22.90 12.18
C GLN A 113 27.54 -24.09 13.04
N MET A 114 26.31 -24.05 13.53
CA MET A 114 25.71 -25.11 14.34
C MET A 114 24.41 -25.57 13.70
N GLU A 115 24.23 -26.89 13.57
CA GLU A 115 22.95 -27.46 13.17
C GLU A 115 22.04 -27.57 14.40
N ILE A 116 20.86 -26.97 14.29
CA ILE A 116 19.86 -26.92 15.35
C ILE A 116 18.61 -27.66 14.88
N HIS A 117 18.02 -28.45 15.79
CA HIS A 117 16.72 -29.04 15.56
C HIS A 117 15.62 -27.99 15.75
N GLY A 118 14.76 -27.84 14.75
CA GLY A 118 13.60 -26.96 14.81
C GLY A 118 12.42 -27.58 15.54
N GLY A 119 11.27 -26.92 15.42
CA GLY A 119 10.04 -27.25 16.12
C GLY A 119 9.05 -26.11 15.99
N TYR A 120 8.13 -26.02 16.94
CA TYR A 120 7.17 -24.92 16.99
C TYR A 120 7.64 -23.85 17.95
N THR A 121 7.49 -22.59 17.55
CA THR A 121 7.73 -21.44 18.42
C THR A 121 6.67 -20.37 18.22
N GLN A 122 6.63 -19.40 19.11
CA GLN A 122 5.76 -18.23 19.02
C GLN A 122 6.57 -17.00 18.70
N MET A 123 6.01 -16.13 17.87
CA MET A 123 6.70 -14.95 17.38
C MET A 123 5.71 -13.81 17.20
N LEU A 124 6.09 -12.61 17.62
CA LEU A 124 5.33 -11.39 17.32
C LEU A 124 5.68 -10.94 15.90
N MET A 125 4.68 -10.86 15.02
CA MET A 125 4.88 -10.50 13.62
C MET A 125 3.64 -9.85 13.02
N GLU A 126 3.79 -9.10 11.93
CA GLU A 126 2.64 -8.64 11.17
C GLU A 126 1.91 -9.84 10.52
N PRO A 127 0.58 -10.00 10.70
CA PRO A 127 -0.20 -11.08 10.10
C PRO A 127 -0.50 -10.81 8.61
N LEU A 128 0.56 -10.65 7.82
CA LEU A 128 0.49 -10.33 6.39
C LEU A 128 -0.08 -11.48 5.55
N MET A 129 0.04 -12.73 6.01
CA MET A 129 -0.25 -13.91 5.21
C MET A 129 -1.30 -14.83 5.81
N LYS A 130 -1.84 -15.73 4.99
CA LYS A 130 -2.62 -16.88 5.46
C LYS A 130 -1.74 -17.94 6.16
N THR A 131 -2.36 -18.72 7.04
CA THR A 131 -1.73 -19.90 7.65
C THR A 131 -1.43 -20.98 6.59
N GLY A 132 -0.46 -21.85 6.87
CA GLY A 132 -0.01 -22.93 6.00
C GLY A 132 0.97 -22.52 4.89
N ARG A 133 1.40 -21.25 4.85
CA ARG A 133 2.38 -20.74 3.88
C ARG A 133 3.77 -20.60 4.50
N GLU A 134 4.80 -20.84 3.69
CA GLU A 134 6.21 -20.68 4.06
C GLU A 134 6.70 -19.25 3.78
N ILE A 135 7.46 -18.65 4.71
CA ILE A 135 8.20 -17.40 4.50
C ILE A 135 9.67 -17.56 4.91
N SER A 136 10.57 -16.98 4.14
CA SER A 136 11.97 -16.77 4.55
C SER A 136 12.10 -15.66 5.60
N TYR A 137 12.58 -16.03 6.79
CA TYR A 137 12.94 -15.14 7.87
C TYR A 137 14.43 -15.23 8.17
N VAL A 138 15.01 -14.11 8.62
CA VAL A 138 16.21 -14.15 9.46
C VAL A 138 15.79 -14.15 10.91
N LEU A 139 16.14 -15.23 11.59
CA LEU A 139 15.97 -15.36 13.02
C LEU A 139 17.27 -15.05 13.73
N VAL A 140 17.19 -14.25 14.78
CA VAL A 140 18.21 -14.18 15.83
C VAL A 140 17.75 -15.16 16.91
N VAL A 141 18.46 -16.26 17.06
CA VAL A 141 18.08 -17.36 17.96
C VAL A 141 19.06 -17.48 19.12
N GLN A 142 18.53 -17.87 20.26
CA GLN A 142 19.30 -18.36 21.40
C GLN A 142 19.26 -19.88 21.40
N THR A 143 20.42 -20.51 21.53
CA THR A 143 20.57 -21.97 21.49
C THR A 143 21.21 -22.48 22.77
N ASP A 144 20.68 -23.59 23.29
CA ASP A 144 21.31 -24.39 24.35
C ASP A 144 21.68 -25.75 23.72
N GLY A 145 22.99 -25.93 23.46
CA GLY A 145 23.48 -27.08 22.70
C GLY A 145 22.84 -27.17 21.31
N SER A 146 22.23 -28.30 20.96
CA SER A 146 21.66 -28.56 19.62
C SER A 146 20.20 -28.09 19.45
N SER A 147 19.65 -27.34 20.41
CA SER A 147 18.23 -26.98 20.45
C SER A 147 18.03 -25.46 20.50
N THR A 148 16.94 -25.01 19.89
CA THR A 148 16.51 -23.61 19.97
C THR A 148 15.90 -23.37 21.36
N TYR A 149 16.54 -22.53 22.17
CA TYR A 149 16.02 -22.09 23.46
C TYR A 149 15.03 -20.94 23.31
N GLY A 150 15.26 -20.04 22.34
CA GLY A 150 14.36 -18.92 22.06
C GLY A 150 14.65 -18.23 20.73
N VAL A 151 13.68 -17.47 20.24
CA VAL A 151 13.85 -16.54 19.11
C VAL A 151 13.83 -15.13 19.70
N VAL A 152 14.97 -14.45 19.64
CA VAL A 152 15.15 -13.08 20.17
C VAL A 152 14.57 -12.07 19.21
N GLU A 153 14.77 -12.29 17.92
CA GLU A 153 14.31 -11.38 16.88
C GLU A 153 14.01 -12.17 15.61
N ALA A 154 13.04 -11.69 14.86
CA ALA A 154 12.73 -12.23 13.55
C ALA A 154 12.46 -11.09 12.58
N ARG A 155 13.26 -11.05 11.51
CA ARG A 155 13.11 -10.07 10.45
C ARG A 155 12.72 -10.77 9.16
N SER A 156 11.64 -10.28 8.56
CA SER A 156 11.36 -10.60 7.16
C SER A 156 12.29 -9.76 6.29
N TYR A 157 12.84 -10.37 5.23
CA TYR A 157 13.50 -9.63 4.17
C TYR A 157 12.45 -9.31 3.12
N SER A 158 12.08 -8.04 3.05
CA SER A 158 11.39 -7.53 1.88
C SER A 158 12.40 -7.08 0.84
N SER A 159 12.12 -7.36 -0.41
CA SER A 159 12.87 -6.86 -1.57
C SER A 159 11.90 -6.35 -2.62
N GLU A 160 12.38 -5.48 -3.48
CA GLU A 160 11.63 -5.02 -4.64
C GLU A 160 12.05 -5.83 -5.84
N VAL A 161 11.08 -6.38 -6.55
CA VAL A 161 11.29 -7.18 -7.75
C VAL A 161 10.36 -6.69 -8.84
N GLU A 162 10.88 -6.65 -10.05
CA GLU A 162 10.09 -6.51 -11.26
C GLU A 162 9.74 -7.93 -11.71
N LEU A 163 8.45 -8.19 -11.95
CA LEU A 163 7.94 -9.50 -12.33
C LEU A 163 7.14 -9.37 -13.63
N GLU A 164 7.29 -10.39 -14.48
CA GLU A 164 6.55 -10.53 -15.73
C GLU A 164 5.80 -11.88 -15.72
N GLY A 165 4.52 -11.87 -16.10
CA GLY A 165 3.70 -13.07 -16.08
C GLY A 165 2.62 -13.10 -17.13
N GLU A 166 2.28 -14.30 -17.60
CA GLU A 166 1.07 -14.50 -18.39
C GLU A 166 -0.18 -14.36 -17.51
N THR A 167 -1.21 -13.69 -18.03
CA THR A 167 -2.50 -13.50 -17.37
C THR A 167 -3.64 -13.62 -18.39
N GLU A 168 -4.84 -13.97 -17.92
CA GLU A 168 -6.04 -14.01 -18.77
C GLU A 168 -7.00 -12.87 -18.41
N ILE A 169 -7.54 -12.20 -19.42
CA ILE A 169 -8.54 -11.16 -19.26
C ILE A 169 -9.91 -11.78 -18.96
N VAL A 170 -10.39 -11.62 -17.73
CA VAL A 170 -11.66 -12.19 -17.24
C VAL A 170 -12.86 -11.34 -17.69
N SER A 171 -12.74 -10.02 -17.56
CA SER A 171 -13.78 -9.07 -17.97
C SER A 171 -13.24 -7.66 -18.16
N ALA A 172 -13.94 -6.86 -18.96
CA ALA A 172 -13.79 -5.40 -18.98
C ALA A 172 -14.82 -4.83 -18.01
N ASN A 173 -14.36 -4.27 -16.88
CA ASN A 173 -15.23 -3.86 -15.79
C ASN A 173 -15.79 -2.45 -16.00
N ALA A 174 -14.99 -1.53 -16.56
CA ALA A 174 -15.39 -0.16 -16.81
C ALA A 174 -14.47 0.54 -17.83
N SER A 175 -14.98 1.58 -18.49
CA SER A 175 -14.16 2.56 -19.22
C SER A 175 -14.22 3.89 -18.47
N ALA A 176 -13.05 4.46 -18.20
CA ALA A 176 -12.89 5.84 -17.81
C ALA A 176 -12.53 6.65 -19.06
N TYR A 177 -13.28 7.73 -19.31
CA TYR A 177 -12.99 8.69 -20.36
C TYR A 177 -12.38 9.93 -19.70
N LEU A 178 -11.12 10.22 -20.05
CA LEU A 178 -10.38 11.38 -19.57
C LEU A 178 -10.43 12.46 -20.65
N PHE A 179 -10.89 13.65 -20.28
CA PHE A 179 -10.98 14.80 -21.17
C PHE A 179 -10.02 15.88 -20.70
N THR A 180 -9.20 16.36 -21.63
CA THR A 180 -8.31 17.51 -21.41
C THR A 180 -9.07 18.78 -21.77
N ILE A 181 -9.30 19.63 -20.78
CA ILE A 181 -10.09 20.86 -20.91
C ILE A 181 -9.14 22.06 -20.85
N ALA A 182 -8.94 22.68 -22.00
CA ALA A 182 -8.15 23.89 -22.14
C ALA A 182 -8.63 25.02 -21.21
N TRP A 183 -7.70 25.89 -20.82
CA TRP A 183 -7.91 26.97 -19.85
C TRP A 183 -9.16 27.82 -20.10
N GLU A 184 -9.41 28.19 -21.35
CA GLU A 184 -10.52 29.04 -21.76
C GLU A 184 -11.88 28.38 -21.51
N ASN A 185 -11.91 27.05 -21.44
CA ASN A 185 -13.10 26.23 -21.26
C ASN A 185 -13.21 25.61 -19.86
N ARG A 186 -12.30 25.95 -18.93
CA ARG A 186 -12.19 25.29 -17.62
C ARG A 186 -13.38 25.54 -16.68
N THR A 187 -14.31 26.43 -17.02
CA THR A 187 -15.56 26.64 -16.26
C THR A 187 -16.69 25.73 -16.76
N LEU A 188 -16.37 24.48 -17.11
CA LEU A 188 -17.32 23.51 -17.61
C LEU A 188 -18.38 23.20 -16.54
N ASP A 189 -19.66 23.34 -16.88
CA ASP A 189 -20.75 22.85 -16.05
C ASP A 189 -20.88 21.32 -16.18
N THR A 190 -20.59 20.62 -15.09
CA THR A 190 -20.65 19.15 -15.03
C THR A 190 -21.98 18.62 -14.52
N SER A 191 -22.96 19.49 -14.22
CA SER A 191 -24.25 19.10 -13.63
C SER A 191 -25.05 18.16 -14.54
N ALA A 192 -25.05 18.41 -15.85
CA ALA A 192 -25.70 17.53 -16.82
C ALA A 192 -25.03 16.15 -16.85
N LEU A 193 -23.69 16.10 -16.89
CA LEU A 193 -22.94 14.85 -16.85
C LEU A 193 -23.21 14.07 -15.55
N LYS A 194 -23.23 14.76 -14.41
CA LYS A 194 -23.55 14.14 -13.10
C LYS A 194 -24.98 13.60 -13.06
N SER A 195 -25.93 14.25 -13.73
CA SER A 195 -27.30 13.75 -13.88
C SER A 195 -27.35 12.49 -14.76
N ASP A 196 -26.61 12.49 -15.86
CA ASP A 196 -26.65 11.41 -16.87
C ASP A 196 -25.88 10.15 -16.43
N TYR A 197 -24.75 10.34 -15.73
CA TYR A 197 -23.84 9.25 -15.35
C TYR A 197 -23.79 8.97 -13.84
N GLY A 198 -24.34 9.86 -13.00
CA GLY A 198 -24.29 9.78 -11.55
C GLY A 198 -23.10 10.56 -10.96
N GLU A 199 -23.31 11.20 -9.79
CA GLU A 199 -22.31 12.07 -9.16
C GLU A 199 -20.97 11.37 -8.86
N GLY A 200 -21.01 10.09 -8.47
CA GLY A 200 -19.79 9.30 -8.18
C GLY A 200 -19.00 8.88 -9.42
N ASN A 201 -19.54 9.07 -10.63
CA ASN A 201 -18.91 8.66 -11.88
C ASN A 201 -18.31 9.83 -12.66
N VAL A 202 -18.47 11.06 -12.18
CA VAL A 202 -17.99 12.28 -12.86
C VAL A 202 -17.10 13.06 -11.90
N THR A 203 -15.80 13.05 -12.17
CA THR A 203 -14.81 13.80 -11.40
C THR A 203 -14.22 14.88 -12.26
N TYR A 204 -14.27 16.13 -11.81
CA TYR A 204 -13.68 17.26 -12.52
C TYR A 204 -12.61 17.94 -11.66
N ASN A 205 -11.37 17.87 -12.12
CA ASN A 205 -10.23 18.55 -11.52
C ASN A 205 -9.95 19.83 -12.30
N GLN A 206 -10.65 20.88 -11.91
CA GLN A 206 -10.44 22.22 -12.44
C GLN A 206 -9.10 22.78 -11.93
N LYS A 207 -8.23 23.23 -12.84
CA LYS A 207 -6.98 23.91 -12.48
C LYS A 207 -7.25 25.39 -12.24
N ASP A 208 -7.27 25.78 -10.97
CA ASP A 208 -7.45 27.17 -10.51
C ASP A 208 -6.13 27.90 -10.28
N TYR A 209 -5.10 27.55 -11.04
CA TYR A 209 -3.80 28.18 -10.95
C TYR A 209 -3.10 28.24 -12.32
N ILE A 210 -2.20 29.21 -12.43
CA ILE A 210 -1.22 29.30 -13.51
C ILE A 210 0.17 29.10 -12.92
N THR A 211 1.10 28.64 -13.74
CA THR A 211 2.53 28.58 -13.40
C THR A 211 3.30 29.65 -14.17
N PHE A 212 4.53 29.93 -13.74
CA PHE A 212 5.41 30.90 -14.40
C PHE A 212 6.65 30.24 -14.95
N ASP A 213 6.91 30.45 -16.24
CA ASP A 213 8.15 30.04 -16.90
C ASP A 213 8.64 31.16 -17.83
N PRO A 214 9.72 31.89 -17.48
CA PRO A 214 10.51 31.76 -16.26
C PRO A 214 9.77 32.23 -14.99
N PRO A 215 10.21 31.82 -13.78
CA PRO A 215 9.66 32.31 -12.51
C PRO A 215 9.68 33.83 -12.36
N LEU A 216 8.74 34.38 -11.59
CA LEU A 216 8.69 35.80 -11.24
C LEU A 216 9.80 36.18 -10.26
N SER A 217 10.29 37.40 -10.39
CA SER A 217 11.18 38.02 -9.41
C SER A 217 10.43 38.38 -8.12
N ALA A 218 11.17 38.67 -7.05
CA ALA A 218 10.60 39.13 -5.79
C ALA A 218 9.85 40.48 -5.97
N GLU A 219 10.38 41.37 -6.81
CA GLU A 219 9.75 42.66 -7.11
C GLU A 219 8.45 42.47 -7.89
N GLU A 220 8.45 41.58 -8.89
CA GLU A 220 7.24 41.23 -9.66
C GLU A 220 6.17 40.65 -8.73
N THR A 221 6.51 39.68 -7.88
CA THR A 221 5.57 39.04 -6.94
C THR A 221 4.87 40.04 -6.01
N VAL A 222 5.59 41.06 -5.52
CA VAL A 222 5.05 42.06 -4.58
C VAL A 222 4.21 43.14 -5.29
N LEU A 223 4.57 43.50 -6.52
CA LEU A 223 3.92 44.57 -7.27
C LEU A 223 2.62 44.12 -7.94
N TYR A 224 2.43 42.83 -8.18
CA TYR A 224 1.26 42.32 -8.90
C TYR A 224 -0.02 42.32 -8.07
N LYS A 225 -1.06 42.99 -8.58
CA LYS A 225 -2.41 43.07 -7.98
C LYS A 225 -3.50 42.91 -9.04
N ALA A 226 -3.45 41.81 -9.79
CA ALA A 226 -4.54 41.47 -10.70
C ALA A 226 -5.79 41.04 -9.91
N SER A 227 -6.96 41.59 -10.25
CA SER A 227 -8.20 41.41 -9.48
C SER A 227 -8.72 39.96 -9.43
N TYR A 228 -8.22 39.09 -10.32
CA TYR A 228 -8.60 37.68 -10.39
C TYR A 228 -7.59 36.76 -9.70
N VAL A 229 -6.48 37.29 -9.18
CA VAL A 229 -5.46 36.53 -8.46
C VAL A 229 -5.80 36.53 -6.97
N THR A 230 -5.90 35.35 -6.38
CA THR A 230 -6.21 35.16 -4.95
C THR A 230 -4.95 34.92 -4.13
N TYR A 231 -3.91 34.36 -4.75
CA TYR A 231 -2.61 34.11 -4.15
C TYR A 231 -1.54 34.11 -5.24
N ILE A 232 -0.33 34.58 -4.92
CA ILE A 232 0.79 34.61 -5.86
C ILE A 232 2.10 34.26 -5.16
N SER A 233 2.93 33.49 -5.87
CA SER A 233 4.30 33.15 -5.52
C SER A 233 5.19 33.35 -6.74
N SER A 234 6.50 33.13 -6.57
CA SER A 234 7.45 33.24 -7.69
C SER A 234 7.20 32.21 -8.80
N ALA A 235 6.67 31.02 -8.47
CA ALA A 235 6.51 29.93 -9.43
C ALA A 235 5.08 29.74 -9.94
N SER A 236 4.08 30.29 -9.24
CA SER A 236 2.67 30.11 -9.58
C SER A 236 1.76 31.17 -8.96
N ALA A 237 0.56 31.31 -9.53
CA ALA A 237 -0.52 32.11 -8.96
C ALA A 237 -1.84 31.34 -8.95
N SER A 238 -2.56 31.39 -7.83
CA SER A 238 -3.94 30.93 -7.75
C SER A 238 -4.87 32.02 -8.27
N VAL A 239 -5.89 31.62 -9.03
CA VAL A 239 -6.84 32.52 -9.64
C VAL A 239 -8.27 32.18 -9.22
N LEU A 240 -9.20 33.11 -9.41
CA LEU A 240 -10.63 32.84 -9.22
C LEU A 240 -11.09 31.69 -10.14
N ALA A 241 -11.94 30.82 -9.61
CA ALA A 241 -12.43 29.65 -10.34
C ALA A 241 -13.15 29.99 -11.65
N ASN A 242 -13.77 31.16 -11.75
CA ASN A 242 -14.48 31.60 -12.95
C ASN A 242 -13.61 32.40 -13.95
N PHE A 243 -12.31 32.57 -13.69
CA PHE A 243 -11.44 33.38 -14.56
C PHE A 243 -10.89 32.57 -15.75
N THR A 244 -11.33 32.85 -16.96
CA THR A 244 -10.93 32.10 -18.17
C THR A 244 -10.14 32.92 -19.20
N ASN A 245 -9.95 34.23 -18.96
CA ASN A 245 -9.35 35.13 -19.96
C ASN A 245 -7.82 34.96 -20.01
N ARG A 246 -7.35 34.04 -20.85
CA ARG A 246 -5.93 33.75 -21.07
C ARG A 246 -5.14 34.97 -21.50
N SER A 247 -5.58 35.70 -22.54
CA SER A 247 -4.85 36.84 -23.08
C SER A 247 -4.66 37.97 -22.06
N ARG A 248 -5.62 38.16 -21.14
CA ARG A 248 -5.47 39.09 -20.03
C ARG A 248 -4.35 38.63 -19.08
N ALA A 249 -4.31 37.36 -18.71
CA ALA A 249 -3.26 36.85 -17.85
C ALA A 249 -1.87 36.87 -18.52
N GLU A 250 -1.80 36.58 -19.81
CA GLU A 250 -0.55 36.72 -20.58
C GLU A 250 -0.07 38.17 -20.61
N ALA A 251 -0.97 39.14 -20.80
CA ALA A 251 -0.62 40.56 -20.76
C ALA A 251 -0.20 41.01 -19.35
N ASP A 252 -0.96 40.61 -18.33
CA ASP A 252 -0.68 40.97 -16.93
C ASP A 252 0.68 40.40 -16.49
N PHE A 253 1.06 39.19 -16.92
CA PHE A 253 2.33 38.54 -16.56
C PHE A 253 3.41 38.58 -17.65
N ALA A 254 3.33 39.53 -18.59
CA ALA A 254 4.34 39.74 -19.64
C ALA A 254 4.73 38.46 -20.41
N GLY A 255 3.76 37.59 -20.67
CA GLY A 255 3.93 36.33 -21.41
C GLY A 255 4.57 35.18 -20.63
N LYS A 256 4.87 35.35 -19.32
CA LYS A 256 5.46 34.28 -18.48
C LYS A 256 4.45 33.25 -17.98
N ALA A 257 3.16 33.52 -18.12
CA ALA A 257 2.09 32.65 -17.62
C ALA A 257 1.97 31.38 -18.47
N VAL A 258 2.01 30.24 -17.81
CA VAL A 258 1.75 28.91 -18.37
C VAL A 258 0.45 28.40 -17.78
N PHE A 259 -0.41 27.87 -18.65
CA PHE A 259 -1.79 27.51 -18.32
C PHE A 259 -1.92 25.99 -18.35
N PRO A 260 -1.99 25.31 -17.20
CA PRO A 260 -2.24 23.88 -17.17
C PRO A 260 -3.69 23.57 -17.58
N ASP A 261 -3.87 22.48 -18.31
CA ASP A 261 -5.20 22.01 -18.68
C ASP A 261 -5.92 21.39 -17.47
N SER A 262 -7.23 21.55 -17.44
CA SER A 262 -8.11 20.88 -16.48
C SER A 262 -8.45 19.47 -16.96
N VAL A 263 -8.73 18.56 -16.03
CA VAL A 263 -9.01 17.16 -16.38
C VAL A 263 -10.39 16.78 -15.89
N LEU A 264 -11.22 16.29 -16.81
CA LEU A 264 -12.52 15.70 -16.50
C LEU A 264 -12.43 14.20 -16.71
N GLN A 265 -12.83 13.41 -15.71
CA GLN A 265 -12.98 11.97 -15.80
C GLN A 265 -14.46 11.60 -15.75
N VAL A 266 -14.91 10.77 -16.70
CA VAL A 266 -16.25 10.20 -16.71
C VAL A 266 -16.16 8.67 -16.82
N ASN A 267 -16.68 7.95 -15.82
CA ASN A 267 -16.80 6.50 -15.87
C ASN A 267 -18.13 6.14 -16.55
N ALA A 268 -18.07 5.54 -17.73
CA ALA A 268 -19.25 5.24 -18.53
C ALA A 268 -19.07 4.00 -19.42
N ALA A 269 -20.18 3.38 -19.82
CA ALA A 269 -20.16 2.28 -20.78
C ALA A 269 -19.90 2.74 -22.23
N ALA A 270 -20.20 4.01 -22.54
CA ALA A 270 -20.03 4.61 -23.85
C ALA A 270 -19.43 6.02 -23.70
N PRO A 271 -18.69 6.52 -24.70
CA PRO A 271 -18.02 7.82 -24.60
C PRO A 271 -19.05 8.96 -24.46
N PRO A 272 -18.87 9.87 -23.49
CA PRO A 272 -19.66 11.09 -23.40
C PRO A 272 -19.52 11.94 -24.66
N ASN A 273 -20.62 12.55 -25.11
CA ASN A 273 -20.60 13.43 -26.27
C ASN A 273 -20.09 14.84 -25.87
N LEU A 274 -18.77 14.97 -25.75
CA LEU A 274 -18.08 16.22 -25.47
C LEU A 274 -17.14 16.58 -26.62
N SER A 275 -16.97 17.88 -26.90
CA SER A 275 -16.11 18.37 -27.98
C SER A 275 -14.64 18.52 -27.60
N PHE A 276 -14.22 17.93 -26.47
CA PHE A 276 -12.84 18.01 -25.96
C PHE A 276 -12.00 16.84 -26.44
N GLU A 277 -10.68 17.02 -26.44
CA GLU A 277 -9.77 15.89 -26.62
C GLU A 277 -10.03 14.87 -25.51
N GLN A 278 -10.12 13.60 -25.91
CA GLN A 278 -10.49 12.52 -25.02
C GLN A 278 -9.52 11.35 -25.16
N GLU A 279 -9.26 10.70 -24.04
CA GLU A 279 -8.52 9.47 -23.91
C GLU A 279 -9.41 8.44 -23.20
N GLN A 280 -9.37 7.19 -23.66
CA GLN A 280 -10.12 6.10 -23.04
C GLN A 280 -9.15 5.19 -22.29
N VAL A 281 -9.37 5.06 -20.99
CA VAL A 281 -8.69 4.09 -20.14
C VAL A 281 -9.68 2.99 -19.79
N LYS A 282 -9.34 1.74 -20.09
CA LYS A 282 -10.19 0.58 -19.80
C LYS A 282 -9.65 -0.15 -18.58
N THR A 283 -10.54 -0.51 -17.67
CA THR A 283 -10.18 -1.35 -16.52
C THR A 283 -10.53 -2.80 -16.81
N TYR A 284 -9.52 -3.65 -16.79
CA TYR A 284 -9.64 -5.08 -17.03
C TYR A 284 -9.49 -5.84 -15.73
N ARG A 285 -10.45 -6.73 -15.45
CA ARG A 285 -10.25 -7.77 -14.46
C ARG A 285 -9.41 -8.87 -15.08
N VAL A 286 -8.28 -9.16 -14.47
CA VAL A 286 -7.35 -10.18 -14.95
C VAL A 286 -7.20 -11.26 -13.91
N SER A 287 -7.05 -12.50 -14.36
CA SER A 287 -6.77 -13.65 -13.49
C SER A 287 -5.28 -14.00 -13.59
N PHE A 288 -4.64 -14.14 -12.44
CA PHE A 288 -3.24 -14.52 -12.37
C PHE A 288 -3.08 -16.02 -12.17
N PRO A 289 -2.01 -16.63 -12.71
CA PRO A 289 -1.61 -17.95 -12.28
C PRO A 289 -1.24 -17.93 -10.80
N GLU A 290 -1.32 -19.10 -10.14
CA GLU A 290 -0.96 -19.23 -8.71
C GLU A 290 0.47 -18.75 -8.43
N LYS A 291 1.36 -18.83 -9.43
CA LYS A 291 2.73 -18.33 -9.38
C LYS A 291 3.10 -17.56 -10.63
N ILE A 292 3.76 -16.41 -10.43
CA ILE A 292 4.38 -15.57 -11.45
C ILE A 292 5.88 -15.59 -11.18
N GLU A 293 6.65 -16.18 -12.09
CA GLU A 293 8.10 -16.38 -11.93
C GLU A 293 8.52 -17.03 -10.59
N GLY A 294 7.65 -17.90 -10.05
CA GLY A 294 7.88 -18.56 -8.76
C GLY A 294 7.36 -17.79 -7.54
N TYR A 295 6.93 -16.53 -7.71
CA TYR A 295 6.30 -15.72 -6.68
C TYR A 295 4.79 -15.94 -6.63
N VAL A 296 4.23 -15.98 -5.42
CA VAL A 296 2.80 -16.16 -5.16
C VAL A 296 2.15 -14.80 -4.98
N LEU A 297 1.13 -14.51 -5.78
CA LEU A 297 0.22 -13.38 -5.59
C LEU A 297 -1.03 -13.90 -4.89
N GLU A 298 -1.40 -13.30 -3.76
CA GLU A 298 -2.55 -13.78 -2.96
C GLU A 298 -3.91 -13.44 -3.59
N ALA A 299 -3.94 -12.44 -4.47
CA ALA A 299 -5.11 -12.09 -5.24
C ALA A 299 -5.18 -12.97 -6.50
N GLU A 300 -6.25 -13.76 -6.61
CA GLU A 300 -6.53 -14.57 -7.81
C GLU A 300 -6.91 -13.70 -9.02
N GLU A 301 -7.50 -12.52 -8.74
CA GLU A 301 -7.91 -11.54 -9.73
C GLU A 301 -7.57 -10.11 -9.27
N LEU A 302 -7.17 -9.25 -10.21
CA LEU A 302 -7.01 -7.81 -9.97
C LEU A 302 -7.61 -6.99 -11.11
N ASP A 303 -8.02 -5.77 -10.80
CA ASP A 303 -8.47 -4.79 -11.76
C ASP A 303 -7.27 -3.92 -12.18
N ILE A 304 -6.91 -3.96 -13.46
CA ILE A 304 -5.76 -3.24 -14.03
C ILE A 304 -6.23 -2.26 -15.09
N PRO A 305 -5.91 -0.95 -14.97
CA PRO A 305 -6.16 0.01 -16.03
C PRO A 305 -5.20 -0.19 -17.20
N SER A 306 -5.69 -0.04 -18.43
CA SER A 306 -4.88 -0.06 -19.64
C SER A 306 -5.50 0.80 -20.74
N GLU A 307 -4.63 1.46 -21.53
CA GLU A 307 -4.98 2.12 -22.79
C GLU A 307 -5.08 1.12 -23.95
N LEU A 308 -4.57 -0.11 -23.76
CA LEU A 308 -4.61 -1.16 -24.77
C LEU A 308 -5.96 -1.89 -24.77
N ASP A 309 -6.37 -2.28 -25.97
CA ASP A 309 -7.61 -3.03 -26.17
C ASP A 309 -7.38 -4.54 -26.00
N PHE A 310 -8.04 -5.11 -24.99
CA PHE A 310 -8.16 -6.53 -24.79
C PHE A 310 -9.61 -7.04 -24.85
N SER A 311 -9.76 -8.29 -25.28
CA SER A 311 -11.02 -9.03 -25.29
C SER A 311 -11.10 -10.00 -24.10
N LYS A 312 -12.30 -10.34 -23.65
CA LYS A 312 -12.49 -11.41 -22.66
C LYS A 312 -11.92 -12.74 -23.18
N GLY A 313 -11.13 -13.42 -22.36
CA GLY A 313 -10.43 -14.65 -22.69
C GLY A 313 -9.14 -14.45 -23.52
N GLU A 314 -8.75 -13.20 -23.76
CA GLU A 314 -7.45 -12.89 -24.36
C GLU A 314 -6.35 -13.09 -23.32
N ASN A 315 -5.24 -13.70 -23.75
CA ASN A 315 -4.03 -13.79 -22.94
C ASN A 315 -3.25 -12.48 -23.08
N ALA A 316 -2.83 -11.91 -21.97
CA ALA A 316 -1.97 -10.75 -21.90
C ALA A 316 -0.73 -11.07 -21.07
N THR A 317 0.27 -10.21 -21.16
CA THR A 317 1.39 -10.21 -20.23
C THR A 317 1.21 -9.08 -19.23
N VAL A 318 1.42 -9.36 -17.96
CA VAL A 318 1.38 -8.37 -16.89
C VAL A 318 2.80 -8.12 -16.41
N VAL A 319 3.17 -6.85 -16.36
CA VAL A 319 4.45 -6.41 -15.82
C VAL A 319 4.15 -5.55 -14.60
N PHE A 320 4.79 -5.88 -13.48
CA PHE A 320 4.57 -5.13 -12.25
C PHE A 320 5.78 -5.09 -11.33
N ASN A 321 5.91 -3.96 -10.64
CA ASN A 321 6.88 -3.75 -9.58
C ASN A 321 6.25 -4.15 -8.25
N ALA A 322 6.79 -5.18 -7.61
CA ALA A 322 6.27 -5.74 -6.38
C ALA A 322 7.26 -5.65 -5.21
N THR A 323 6.71 -5.47 -4.02
CA THR A 323 7.43 -5.76 -2.78
C THR A 323 7.18 -7.22 -2.42
N VAL A 324 8.23 -8.02 -2.32
CA VAL A 324 8.15 -9.45 -2.01
C VAL A 324 8.89 -9.78 -0.73
N THR A 325 8.42 -10.80 0.00
CA THR A 325 9.13 -11.42 1.12
C THR A 325 9.19 -12.92 0.88
N GLY A 326 10.40 -13.48 0.77
CA GLY A 326 10.59 -14.84 0.29
C GLY A 326 10.08 -14.95 -1.16
N ASN A 327 9.13 -15.87 -1.41
CA ASN A 327 8.45 -16.01 -2.70
C ASN A 327 7.03 -15.42 -2.69
N MET A 328 6.69 -14.53 -1.75
CA MET A 328 5.33 -13.98 -1.61
C MET A 328 5.29 -12.51 -2.01
N ILE A 329 4.33 -12.11 -2.83
CA ILE A 329 4.07 -10.70 -3.18
C ILE A 329 3.21 -10.07 -2.07
N LEU A 330 3.78 -9.07 -1.38
CA LEU A 330 3.13 -8.34 -0.29
C LEU A 330 2.39 -7.09 -0.78
N GLY A 331 2.82 -6.52 -1.91
CA GLY A 331 2.22 -5.32 -2.47
C GLY A 331 2.71 -5.07 -3.89
N ILE A 332 1.86 -4.42 -4.68
CA ILE A 332 2.12 -4.01 -6.06
C ILE A 332 2.22 -2.49 -6.04
N LYS A 333 3.36 -1.95 -6.48
CA LYS A 333 3.60 -0.51 -6.59
C LYS A 333 3.08 0.06 -7.90
N GLU A 334 3.33 -0.68 -8.98
CA GLU A 334 2.98 -0.32 -10.33
C GLU A 334 2.65 -1.59 -11.09
N ILE A 335 1.64 -1.53 -11.95
CA ILE A 335 1.17 -2.67 -12.74
C ILE A 335 0.60 -2.18 -14.06
N HIS A 336 0.97 -2.83 -15.15
CA HIS A 336 0.44 -2.55 -16.47
C HIS A 336 0.32 -3.82 -17.31
N LEU A 337 -0.60 -3.78 -18.28
CA LEU A 337 -0.81 -4.85 -19.24
C LEU A 337 -0.02 -4.59 -20.51
N VAL A 338 0.61 -5.62 -21.02
CA VAL A 338 1.35 -5.67 -22.28
C VAL A 338 0.62 -6.65 -23.20
N LYS A 339 0.46 -6.24 -24.46
CA LYS A 339 -0.16 -7.07 -25.49
C LYS A 339 0.90 -7.98 -26.11
N ASN A 340 0.59 -9.28 -26.17
CA ASN A 340 1.46 -10.31 -26.74
C ASN A 340 1.55 -10.25 -28.27
#